data_AF-A0A0G2BNT1-F1
#
_entry.id   AF-A0A0G2BNT1-F1
#
_cell.length_a   1.000
_cell.length_b   1.000
_cell.length_c   1.000
_cell.angle_alpha   90.00
_cell.angle_beta   90.00
_cell.angle_gamma   90.00
#
_symmetry.space_group_name_H-M   'P 1'
#
loop_
_entity.id
_entity.type
_entity.pdbx_description
1 polymer ?
#
loop_
_entity_poly.entity_id
_entity_poly.type
_entity_poly.pdbx_seq_one_letter_code
_entity_poly.pdbx_strand_id
1 'polypeptide(L)'
;MNATYPSFVLEDAEEFVRKIRSEEPEAFLAVNIHWGEEYQKKSNARQREIAHALADAGADLLVGHHPHVAQEIEVYRGKAIFYSLGNFIFDQYASADTKEGLLVRMSLTPGEVRYELLPADLGRSQPELMPEDKKTAWLSELARRGEQVLESQVGAGSLRLLR
;
A
#
# COMPACT_ATOMS: atom_id res chain seq x y z
N MET A 1 9.41 18.26 -0.36
CA MET A 1 9.83 18.56 1.03
C MET A 1 9.40 17.36 1.88
N ASN A 2 10.30 16.68 2.61
CA ASN A 2 9.92 15.54 3.45
C ASN A 2 9.63 16.05 4.87
N ALA A 3 8.38 15.97 5.32
CA ALA A 3 7.97 16.36 6.68
C ALA A 3 7.49 15.11 7.46
N THR A 4 7.90 14.98 8.72
CA THR A 4 7.52 13.88 9.62
C THR A 4 6.84 14.47 10.86
N TYR A 5 5.63 13.98 11.20
CA TYR A 5 4.83 14.50 12.31
C TYR A 5 4.76 13.49 13.47
N PRO A 6 5.09 13.89 14.72
CA PRO A 6 5.17 12.98 15.88
C PRO A 6 3.80 12.61 16.48
N SER A 7 2.73 13.29 16.07
CA SER A 7 1.35 13.00 16.44
C SER A 7 0.46 13.09 15.21
N PHE A 8 -0.45 12.13 15.03
CA PHE A 8 -1.36 12.10 13.89
C PHE A 8 -2.72 12.70 14.26
N VAL A 9 -3.06 13.81 13.62
CA VAL A 9 -4.39 14.42 13.60
C VAL A 9 -4.84 14.39 12.14
N LEU A 10 -6.02 13.85 11.86
CA LEU A 10 -6.48 13.62 10.49
C LEU A 10 -6.67 14.95 9.76
N GLU A 11 -7.28 15.92 10.43
CA GLU A 11 -7.59 17.24 9.89
C GLU A 11 -6.32 17.97 9.43
N ASP A 12 -5.25 17.93 10.23
CA ASP A 12 -3.95 18.52 9.89
C ASP A 12 -3.33 17.84 8.65
N ALA A 13 -3.44 16.50 8.58
CA ALA A 13 -2.92 15.74 7.46
C ALA A 13 -3.71 16.03 6.17
N GLU A 14 -5.02 16.16 6.24
CA GLU A 14 -5.85 16.58 5.11
C GLU A 14 -5.50 18.00 4.65
N GLU A 15 -5.38 18.96 5.58
CA GLU A 15 -5.01 20.34 5.25
C GLU A 15 -3.65 20.39 4.55
N PHE A 16 -2.68 19.61 5.04
CA PHE A 16 -1.37 19.50 4.42
C PHE A 16 -1.44 18.93 3.00
N VAL A 17 -2.19 17.85 2.78
CA VAL A 17 -2.39 17.26 1.44
C VAL A 17 -3.07 18.25 0.50
N ARG A 18 -4.14 18.95 0.96
CA ARG A 18 -4.84 19.97 0.17
C ARG A 18 -3.91 21.12 -0.21
N LYS A 19 -3.08 21.58 0.73
CA LYS A 19 -2.09 22.63 0.49
C LYS A 19 -1.10 22.22 -0.60
N ILE A 20 -0.47 21.06 -0.48
CA ILE A 20 0.48 20.56 -1.49
C ILE A 20 -0.20 20.40 -2.85
N ARG A 21 -1.42 19.84 -2.91
CA ARG A 21 -2.18 19.73 -4.15
C ARG A 21 -2.49 21.09 -4.77
N SER A 22 -2.80 22.11 -3.97
CA SER A 22 -3.03 23.46 -4.45
C SER A 22 -1.77 24.14 -4.99
N GLU A 23 -0.62 23.88 -4.37
CA GLU A 23 0.67 24.45 -4.79
C GLU A 23 1.23 23.72 -6.03
N GLU A 24 0.96 22.41 -6.15
CA GLU A 24 1.51 21.52 -7.17
C GLU A 24 0.39 20.68 -7.84
N PRO A 25 -0.53 21.30 -8.63
CA PRO A 25 -1.74 20.64 -9.13
C PRO A 25 -1.45 19.42 -10.02
N GLU A 26 -0.34 19.42 -10.75
CA GLU A 26 0.03 18.36 -11.69
C GLU A 26 0.93 17.27 -11.06
N ALA A 27 1.44 17.48 -9.85
CA ALA A 27 2.32 16.52 -9.19
C ALA A 27 1.60 15.21 -8.86
N PHE A 28 2.31 14.10 -8.91
CA PHE A 28 1.80 12.83 -8.39
C PHE A 28 2.07 12.76 -6.88
N LEU A 29 1.02 12.79 -6.07
CA LEU A 29 1.13 12.89 -4.62
C LEU A 29 0.98 11.52 -3.96
N ALA A 30 2.10 10.93 -3.54
CA ALA A 30 2.12 9.71 -2.76
C ALA A 30 2.22 10.00 -1.26
N VAL A 31 1.33 9.41 -0.46
CA VAL A 31 1.36 9.47 1.00
C VAL A 31 1.87 8.15 1.56
N ASN A 32 2.96 8.21 2.34
CA ASN A 32 3.41 7.09 3.15
C ASN A 32 2.96 7.30 4.61
N ILE A 33 2.35 6.29 5.21
CA ILE A 33 1.72 6.40 6.53
C ILE A 33 1.96 5.15 7.37
N HIS A 34 2.13 5.33 8.68
CA HIS A 34 2.37 4.27 9.66
C HIS A 34 1.14 4.16 10.58
N TRP A 35 0.37 3.07 10.50
CA TRP A 35 -0.97 2.99 11.08
C TRP A 35 -1.51 1.57 11.29
N GLY A 36 -2.72 1.45 11.83
CA GLY A 36 -3.40 0.15 11.94
C GLY A 36 -2.94 -0.66 13.14
N GLU A 37 -3.27 -1.94 13.12
CA GLU A 37 -3.04 -2.87 14.23
C GLU A 37 -2.05 -3.95 13.79
N GLU A 38 -1.11 -4.29 14.68
CA GLU A 38 -0.11 -5.32 14.42
C GLU A 38 -0.77 -6.67 14.07
N TYR A 39 -0.21 -7.33 13.06
CA TYR A 39 -0.53 -8.68 12.63
C TYR A 39 -1.94 -8.89 12.06
N GLN A 40 -2.73 -7.83 11.89
CA GLN A 40 -4.03 -7.90 11.24
C GLN A 40 -3.88 -7.89 9.71
N LYS A 41 -4.32 -8.96 9.04
CA LYS A 41 -4.28 -9.11 7.58
C LYS A 41 -5.31 -8.27 6.82
N LYS A 42 -6.20 -7.58 7.54
CA LYS A 42 -7.23 -6.71 6.98
C LYS A 42 -7.21 -5.36 7.67
N SER A 43 -7.40 -4.29 6.91
CA SER A 43 -7.47 -2.94 7.47
C SER A 43 -8.63 -2.80 8.45
N ASN A 44 -8.47 -1.98 9.49
CA ASN A 44 -9.57 -1.59 10.37
C ASN A 44 -10.34 -0.38 9.82
N ALA A 45 -11.47 -0.02 10.45
CA ALA A 45 -12.31 1.08 9.98
C ALA A 45 -11.59 2.44 9.96
N ARG A 46 -10.72 2.67 10.96
CA ARG A 46 -9.96 3.92 11.08
C ARG A 46 -8.92 4.07 9.97
N GLN A 47 -8.24 2.98 9.59
CA GLN A 47 -7.32 2.99 8.45
C GLN A 47 -8.03 3.40 7.17
N ARG A 48 -9.22 2.83 6.91
CA ARG A 48 -10.01 3.17 5.71
C ARG A 48 -10.50 4.61 5.72
N GLU A 49 -10.99 5.08 6.87
CA GLU A 49 -11.43 6.48 7.04
C GLU A 49 -10.30 7.47 6.70
N ILE A 50 -9.11 7.26 7.29
CA ILE A 50 -7.94 8.09 7.01
C ILE A 50 -7.54 7.98 5.52
N ALA A 51 -7.54 6.77 4.97
CA ALA A 51 -7.12 6.55 3.59
C ALA A 51 -8.02 7.29 2.59
N HIS A 52 -9.34 7.20 2.77
CA HIS A 52 -10.33 7.86 1.94
C HIS A 52 -10.27 9.38 2.09
N ALA A 53 -10.15 9.87 3.32
CA ALA A 53 -9.99 11.30 3.61
C ALA A 53 -8.78 11.92 2.89
N LEU A 54 -7.61 11.27 2.98
CA LEU A 54 -6.38 11.75 2.33
C LEU A 54 -6.45 11.61 0.80
N ALA A 55 -7.08 10.56 0.29
CA ALA A 55 -7.37 10.43 -1.13
C ALA A 55 -8.28 11.57 -1.62
N ASP A 56 -9.37 11.86 -0.91
CA ASP A 56 -10.29 12.96 -1.23
C ASP A 56 -9.64 14.35 -1.09
N ALA A 57 -8.68 14.50 -0.18
CA ALA A 57 -7.87 15.72 -0.04
C ALA A 57 -6.89 15.96 -1.21
N GLY A 58 -6.59 14.93 -2.01
CA GLY A 58 -5.79 15.06 -3.23
C GLY A 58 -4.59 14.13 -3.36
N ALA A 59 -4.41 13.14 -2.48
CA ALA A 59 -3.42 12.09 -2.68
C ALA A 59 -3.78 11.20 -3.88
N ASP A 60 -2.79 10.78 -4.66
CA ASP A 60 -2.95 9.86 -5.81
C ASP A 60 -2.62 8.41 -5.45
N LEU A 61 -1.80 8.21 -4.42
CA LEU A 61 -1.35 6.93 -3.92
C LEU A 61 -1.20 6.97 -2.40
N LEU A 62 -1.69 5.94 -1.72
CA LEU A 62 -1.47 5.73 -0.29
C LEU A 62 -0.73 4.42 -0.07
N VAL A 63 0.33 4.47 0.74
CA VAL A 63 1.15 3.32 1.12
C VAL A 63 1.27 3.27 2.64
N GLY A 64 0.59 2.30 3.23
CA GLY A 64 0.58 2.04 4.65
C GLY A 64 1.68 1.07 5.09
N HIS A 65 2.07 1.20 6.35
CA HIS A 65 3.03 0.37 7.08
C HIS A 65 2.58 0.24 8.54
N HIS A 66 3.32 -0.51 9.36
CA HIS A 66 3.11 -0.84 10.79
C HIS A 66 2.52 -2.24 11.09
N PRO A 67 1.51 -2.78 10.39
CA PRO A 67 0.94 -4.08 10.74
C PRO A 67 1.90 -5.27 10.70
N HIS A 68 3.12 -5.10 10.18
CA HIS A 68 4.14 -6.14 9.98
C HIS A 68 3.72 -7.30 9.07
N VAL A 69 2.53 -7.23 8.47
CA VAL A 69 1.96 -8.20 7.52
C VAL A 69 1.33 -7.46 6.36
N ALA A 70 1.35 -8.04 5.16
CA ALA A 70 0.68 -7.45 4.02
C ALA A 70 -0.85 -7.44 4.20
N GLN A 71 -1.46 -6.27 3.99
CA GLN A 71 -2.92 -6.08 4.01
C GLN A 71 -3.45 -5.94 2.58
N GLU A 72 -4.77 -5.90 2.44
CA GLU A 72 -5.45 -5.77 1.16
C GLU A 72 -5.06 -4.50 0.38
N ILE A 73 -5.30 -4.56 -0.93
CA ILE A 73 -5.19 -3.44 -1.85
C ILE A 73 -6.60 -2.97 -2.19
N GLU A 74 -6.81 -1.66 -2.16
CA GLU A 74 -8.07 -1.02 -2.56
C GLU A 74 -7.81 0.00 -3.68
N VAL A 75 -8.82 0.21 -4.53
CA VAL A 75 -8.86 1.34 -5.47
C VAL A 75 -10.04 2.23 -5.11
N TYR A 76 -9.77 3.36 -4.46
CA TYR A 76 -10.78 4.33 -4.08
C TYR A 76 -10.75 5.52 -5.05
N ARG A 77 -11.84 5.74 -5.78
CA ARG A 77 -11.98 6.85 -6.77
C ARG A 77 -10.80 6.93 -7.75
N GLY A 78 -10.35 5.78 -8.24
CA GLY A 78 -9.23 5.68 -9.18
C GLY A 78 -7.84 5.82 -8.56
N LYS A 79 -7.72 5.83 -7.24
CA LYS A 79 -6.46 5.96 -6.50
C LYS A 79 -6.14 4.65 -5.77
N ALA A 80 -4.90 4.20 -5.86
CA ALA A 80 -4.47 2.97 -5.19
C ALA A 80 -4.20 3.22 -3.71
N ILE A 81 -4.67 2.30 -2.87
CA ILE A 81 -4.38 2.25 -1.44
C ILE A 81 -3.79 0.87 -1.12
N PHE A 82 -2.54 0.87 -0.69
CA PHE A 82 -1.87 -0.31 -0.13
C PHE A 82 -1.91 -0.18 1.40
N TYR A 83 -2.82 -0.88 2.09
CA TYR A 83 -3.01 -0.67 3.53
C TYR A 83 -1.80 -1.09 4.37
N SER A 84 -1.08 -2.12 3.94
CA SER A 84 0.22 -2.49 4.47
C SER A 84 1.00 -3.32 3.45
N LEU A 85 2.29 -3.03 3.30
CA LEU A 85 3.20 -3.84 2.49
C LEU A 85 3.86 -4.98 3.27
N GLY A 86 3.60 -5.09 4.59
CA GLY A 86 4.32 -6.01 5.45
C GLY A 86 5.78 -5.58 5.68
N ASN A 87 6.63 -6.54 6.05
CA ASN A 87 8.03 -6.27 6.33
C ASN A 87 8.89 -6.26 5.06
N PHE A 88 10.06 -5.60 5.13
CA PHE A 88 11.12 -5.75 4.12
C PHE A 88 12.40 -6.28 4.74
N ILE A 89 13.03 -5.57 5.68
CA ILE A 89 14.15 -6.08 6.47
C ILE A 89 13.76 -5.97 7.94
N PHE A 90 13.57 -7.12 8.61
CA PHE A 90 13.11 -7.16 10.00
C PHE A 90 13.54 -8.45 10.71
N ASP A 91 13.73 -8.37 12.03
CA ASP A 91 14.12 -9.49 12.91
C ASP A 91 12.93 -10.28 13.50
N GLN A 92 11.72 -10.09 12.94
CA GLN A 92 10.48 -10.74 13.38
C GLN A 92 10.26 -12.08 12.67
N TYR A 93 10.87 -13.15 13.21
CA TYR A 93 10.83 -14.49 12.61
C TYR A 93 9.71 -15.40 13.14
N ALA A 94 8.87 -14.90 14.05
CA ALA A 94 7.92 -15.70 14.82
C ALA A 94 6.79 -16.32 13.98
N SER A 95 6.41 -15.69 12.85
CA SER A 95 5.33 -16.17 11.99
C SER A 95 5.71 -16.14 10.51
N ALA A 96 5.01 -16.93 9.68
CA ALA A 96 5.19 -16.85 8.22
C ALA A 96 4.80 -15.45 7.70
N ASP A 97 3.69 -14.90 8.19
CA ASP A 97 3.15 -13.61 7.72
C ASP A 97 4.12 -12.45 7.97
N THR A 98 4.86 -12.46 9.07
CA THR A 98 5.88 -11.41 9.36
C THR A 98 7.17 -11.58 8.55
N LYS A 99 7.33 -12.72 7.88
CA LYS A 99 8.44 -13.03 6.97
C LYS A 99 8.02 -12.90 5.50
N GLU A 100 6.81 -12.44 5.22
CA GLU A 100 6.32 -12.22 3.87
C GLU A 100 5.98 -10.74 3.69
N GLY A 101 6.50 -10.15 2.64
CA GLY A 101 6.31 -8.74 2.31
C GLY A 101 5.92 -8.55 0.86
N LEU A 102 5.51 -7.32 0.54
CA LEU A 102 5.17 -6.91 -0.81
C LEU A 102 6.02 -5.71 -1.22
N LEU A 103 6.87 -5.91 -2.22
CA LEU A 103 7.49 -4.80 -2.94
C LEU A 103 6.53 -4.33 -4.02
N VAL A 104 6.40 -3.01 -4.18
CA VAL A 104 5.58 -2.42 -5.23
C VAL A 104 6.48 -1.59 -6.13
N ARG A 105 6.58 -1.98 -7.40
CA ARG A 105 7.23 -1.15 -8.41
C ARG A 105 6.18 -0.30 -9.11
N MET A 106 6.30 1.01 -8.96
CA MET A 106 5.43 1.99 -9.61
C MET A 106 6.10 2.53 -10.88
N SER A 107 5.36 2.48 -11.98
CA SER A 107 5.71 3.15 -13.24
C SER A 107 4.66 4.21 -13.54
N LEU A 108 5.11 5.46 -13.66
CA LEU A 108 4.27 6.62 -13.93
C LEU A 108 4.52 7.12 -15.35
N THR A 109 3.46 7.17 -16.16
CA THR A 109 3.47 7.72 -17.52
C THR A 109 2.34 8.74 -17.69
N PRO A 110 2.35 9.58 -18.75
CA PRO A 110 1.20 10.42 -19.06
C PRO A 110 -0.08 9.56 -19.20
N GLY A 111 -1.08 9.82 -18.36
CA GLY A 111 -2.40 9.17 -18.39
C GLY A 111 -2.49 7.75 -17.79
N GLU A 112 -1.40 7.19 -17.26
CA GLU A 112 -1.42 5.85 -16.65
C GLU A 112 -0.44 5.73 -15.48
N VAL A 113 -0.89 5.03 -14.45
CA VAL A 113 -0.01 4.51 -13.39
C VAL A 113 -0.14 2.99 -13.34
N ARG A 114 1.00 2.32 -13.33
CA ARG A 114 1.09 0.86 -13.18
C ARG A 114 1.84 0.49 -11.92
N TYR A 115 1.29 -0.47 -11.20
CA TYR A 115 1.89 -1.08 -10.02
C TYR A 115 2.16 -2.56 -10.29
N GLU A 116 3.42 -2.94 -10.33
CA GLU A 116 3.84 -4.34 -10.35
C GLU A 116 4.03 -4.83 -8.91
N LEU A 117 3.36 -5.94 -8.59
CA LEU A 117 3.34 -6.55 -7.27
C LEU A 117 4.42 -7.63 -7.21
N LEU A 118 5.38 -7.43 -6.32
CA LEU A 118 6.58 -8.27 -6.19
C LEU A 118 6.63 -8.84 -4.76
N PRO A 119 5.93 -9.96 -4.48
CA PRO A 119 6.00 -10.61 -3.18
C PRO A 119 7.42 -11.05 -2.86
N ALA A 120 7.80 -10.90 -1.60
CA ALA A 120 9.13 -11.25 -1.11
C ALA A 120 9.06 -12.09 0.17
N ASP A 121 9.97 -13.06 0.26
CA ASP A 121 10.28 -13.82 1.47
C ASP A 121 11.45 -13.19 2.21
N LEU A 122 11.36 -13.11 3.53
CA LEU A 122 12.34 -12.45 4.39
C LEU A 122 13.12 -13.47 5.21
N GLY A 123 13.84 -14.34 4.51
CA GLY A 123 14.69 -15.36 5.13
C GLY A 123 15.85 -14.71 5.89
N ARG A 124 15.82 -14.74 7.23
CA ARG A 124 16.91 -14.19 8.10
C ARG A 124 17.27 -12.74 7.78
N SER A 125 16.26 -11.87 7.62
CA SER A 125 16.44 -10.45 7.23
C SER A 125 17.05 -10.24 5.84
N GLN A 126 17.04 -11.27 4.98
CA GLN A 126 17.41 -11.16 3.57
C GLN A 126 16.15 -11.26 2.71
N PRO A 127 15.71 -10.15 2.09
CA PRO A 127 14.57 -10.16 1.19
C PRO A 127 14.94 -10.85 -0.11
N GLU A 128 14.14 -11.84 -0.51
CA GLU A 128 14.23 -12.51 -1.80
C GLU A 128 12.85 -12.52 -2.46
N LEU A 129 12.79 -12.28 -3.77
CA LEU A 129 11.52 -12.40 -4.49
C LEU A 129 11.02 -13.84 -4.41
N MET A 130 9.71 -14.00 -4.15
CA MET A 130 9.11 -15.33 -4.11
C MET A 130 9.27 -16.02 -5.48
N PRO A 131 9.58 -17.33 -5.50
CA PRO A 131 9.49 -18.15 -6.72
C PRO A 131 8.09 -18.06 -7.35
N GLU A 132 7.99 -18.23 -8.67
CA GLU A 132 6.74 -17.96 -9.42
C GLU A 132 5.52 -18.77 -8.94
N ASP A 133 5.71 -20.02 -8.51
CA ASP A 133 4.65 -20.86 -7.96
C ASP A 133 4.14 -20.32 -6.62
N LYS A 134 5.05 -19.96 -5.71
CA LYS A 134 4.72 -19.34 -4.43
C LYS A 134 4.09 -17.96 -4.62
N LYS A 135 4.67 -17.13 -5.48
CA LYS A 135 4.17 -15.80 -5.85
C LYS A 135 2.72 -15.87 -6.33
N THR A 136 2.41 -16.79 -7.24
CA THR A 136 1.05 -16.95 -7.79
C THR A 136 0.04 -17.31 -6.69
N ALA A 137 0.39 -18.25 -5.82
CA ALA A 137 -0.47 -18.64 -4.71
C ALA A 137 -0.67 -17.49 -3.71
N TRP A 138 0.40 -16.77 -3.39
CA TRP A 138 0.39 -15.66 -2.44
C TRP A 138 -0.43 -14.47 -2.96
N LEU A 139 -0.26 -14.08 -4.24
CA LEU A 139 -1.04 -13.02 -4.87
C LEU A 139 -2.53 -13.37 -4.97
N SER A 140 -2.85 -14.63 -5.25
CA SER A 140 -4.24 -15.11 -5.25
C SER A 140 -4.88 -14.97 -3.87
N GLU A 141 -4.13 -15.22 -2.80
CA GLU A 141 -4.62 -15.04 -1.44
C GLU A 141 -4.75 -13.56 -1.06
N LEU A 142 -3.78 -12.71 -1.43
CA LEU A 142 -3.87 -11.27 -1.23
C LEU A 142 -5.11 -10.69 -1.93
N ALA A 143 -5.35 -11.10 -3.18
CA ALA A 143 -6.46 -10.65 -4.00
C ALA A 143 -7.82 -10.90 -3.33
N ARG A 144 -8.00 -12.05 -2.66
CA ARG A 144 -9.24 -12.41 -1.95
C ARG A 144 -9.52 -11.57 -0.70
N ARG A 145 -8.53 -10.86 -0.16
CA ARG A 145 -8.70 -10.00 1.02
C ARG A 145 -9.39 -8.67 0.66
N GLY A 146 -9.17 -8.20 -0.56
CA GLY A 146 -9.66 -6.93 -1.09
C GLY A 146 -10.99 -7.04 -1.82
N GLU A 147 -11.24 -6.09 -2.73
CA GLU A 147 -12.44 -6.07 -3.55
C GLU A 147 -12.36 -7.04 -4.72
N GLN A 148 -13.46 -7.74 -4.99
CA GLN A 148 -13.54 -8.75 -6.05
C GLN A 148 -13.19 -8.20 -7.45
N VAL A 149 -13.46 -6.91 -7.70
CA VAL A 149 -13.15 -6.26 -8.99
C VAL A 149 -11.63 -6.19 -9.27
N LEU A 150 -10.80 -6.23 -8.22
CA LEU A 150 -9.35 -6.20 -8.33
C LEU A 150 -8.72 -7.60 -8.38
N GLU A 151 -9.50 -8.66 -8.17
CA GLU A 151 -8.98 -10.01 -7.95
C GLU A 151 -8.12 -10.49 -9.13
N SER A 152 -8.56 -10.23 -10.36
CA SER A 152 -7.83 -10.59 -11.58
C SER A 152 -6.50 -9.84 -11.74
N GLN A 153 -6.49 -8.53 -11.45
CA GLN A 153 -5.30 -7.67 -11.56
C GLN A 153 -4.28 -7.99 -10.46
N VAL A 154 -4.73 -8.08 -9.21
CA VAL A 154 -3.87 -8.41 -8.07
C VAL A 154 -3.33 -9.83 -8.19
N GLY A 155 -4.18 -10.80 -8.57
CA GLY A 155 -3.77 -12.18 -8.81
C GLY A 155 -2.73 -12.32 -9.94
N ALA A 156 -2.82 -11.48 -10.98
CA ALA A 156 -1.83 -11.39 -12.05
C ALA A 156 -0.56 -10.61 -11.66
N GLY A 157 -0.51 -10.03 -10.45
CA GLY A 157 0.63 -9.26 -9.96
C GLY A 157 0.78 -7.88 -10.58
N SER A 158 -0.28 -7.33 -11.17
CA SER A 158 -0.22 -6.02 -11.84
C SER A 158 -1.55 -5.26 -11.71
N LEU A 159 -1.51 -4.08 -11.11
CA LEU A 159 -2.62 -3.13 -11.04
C LEU A 159 -2.36 -1.96 -11.99
N ARG A 160 -3.34 -1.65 -12.86
CA ARG A 160 -3.26 -0.54 -13.82
C ARG A 160 -4.41 0.43 -13.61
N LEU A 161 -4.08 1.70 -13.41
CA LEU A 161 -5.04 2.79 -13.23
C LEU A 161 -4.81 3.87 -14.27
N LEU A 162 -5.91 4.40 -14.83
CA LEU A 162 -5.89 5.54 -15.75
C LEU A 162 -5.89 6.84 -14.94
N ARG A 163 -5.12 7.84 -15.39
CA ARG A 163 -4.98 9.17 -14.77
C ARG A 163 -5.53 10.26 -15.68
#